data_AF-A0A8B6Y0F1-F1
#
_entry.id   AF-A0A8B6Y0F1-F1
#
_cell.length_a   1.000
_cell.length_b   1.000
_cell.length_c   1.000
_cell.angle_alpha   90.00
_cell.angle_beta   90.00
_cell.angle_gamma   90.00
#
_symmetry.space_group_name_H-M   'P 1'
#
loop_
_entity.id
_entity.type
_entity.pdbx_description
1 polymer ?
#
loop_
_entity_poly.entity_id
_entity_poly.type
_entity_poly.pdbx_seq_one_letter_code
_entity_poly.pdbx_strand_id
1 'polypeptide(L)'
;MNVTGLFVPPMMIFKRKRMKLKLIDHASFGTIGGCSKNGWITTDLFIEYIKHFTKYTRASIENKILLIYDGHKAHTKNINLLDFAKENGLVIITLPPHTSLKLQPLGRSFFKPLKTIYNIECGSWLRERPGRKITTDQLGGKFSKAYNKAASVEIACSGFRTSGIYPFCPNIIPDTDFNEDKRSNVILHKLNKIE
;
A
#
# COMPACT_ATOMS: atom_id res chain seq x y z
N MET A 1 -0.59 3.30 -6.16
CA MET A 1 -0.65 3.31 -7.62
C MET A 1 -2.07 3.61 -8.06
N ASN A 2 -2.28 4.16 -9.26
CA ASN A 2 -3.61 4.43 -9.81
C ASN A 2 -3.82 3.72 -11.17
N VAL A 3 -5.03 3.84 -11.71
CA VAL A 3 -5.44 3.18 -12.98
C VAL A 3 -4.68 3.65 -14.21
N THR A 4 -4.04 4.84 -14.15
CA THR A 4 -3.28 5.41 -15.27
C THR A 4 -1.78 5.08 -15.19
N GLY A 5 -1.36 4.29 -14.20
CA GLY A 5 0.03 3.88 -14.07
C GLY A 5 0.93 4.78 -13.23
N LEU A 6 0.36 5.73 -12.50
CA LEU A 6 1.10 6.57 -11.57
C LEU A 6 1.26 5.91 -10.20
N PHE A 7 2.41 6.15 -9.58
CA PHE A 7 2.77 5.61 -8.27
C PHE A 7 3.13 6.74 -7.32
N VAL A 8 2.62 6.65 -6.08
CA VAL A 8 2.97 7.59 -5.01
C VAL A 8 4.32 7.17 -4.43
N PRO A 9 5.29 8.10 -4.24
CA PRO A 9 6.57 7.77 -3.63
C PRO A 9 6.39 7.01 -2.31
N PRO A 10 7.21 5.99 -2.02
CA PRO A 10 6.98 5.10 -0.90
C PRO A 10 7.25 5.78 0.45
N MET A 11 6.62 5.24 1.51
CA MET A 11 7.12 5.41 2.88
C MET A 11 7.90 4.15 3.27
N MET A 12 9.11 4.34 3.80
CA MET A 12 9.94 3.25 4.33
C MET A 12 9.88 3.22 5.85
N ILE A 13 9.44 2.10 6.43
CA ILE A 13 9.31 1.94 7.88
C ILE A 13 10.44 1.06 8.41
N PHE A 14 11.22 1.58 9.34
CA PHE A 14 12.36 0.88 9.93
C PHE A 14 12.05 0.43 11.36
N LYS A 15 12.46 -0.80 11.70
CA LYS A 15 12.33 -1.36 13.06
C LYS A 15 13.31 -0.70 14.03
N ARG A 16 13.00 0.51 14.49
CA ARG A 16 13.85 1.36 15.37
C ARG A 16 12.99 2.31 16.21
N LYS A 17 13.59 2.91 17.25
CA LYS A 17 12.93 3.95 18.07
C LYS A 17 13.05 5.36 17.49
N ARG A 18 14.10 5.65 16.72
CA ARG A 18 14.40 7.00 16.21
C ARG A 18 14.80 6.93 14.74
N MET A 19 14.27 7.86 13.97
CA MET A 19 14.63 8.04 12.58
C MET A 19 16.03 8.64 12.45
N LYS A 20 16.81 8.17 11.47
CA LYS A 20 18.07 8.80 11.06
C LYS A 20 17.98 9.05 9.56
N LEU A 21 18.30 10.26 9.11
CA LEU A 21 18.18 10.63 7.69
C LEU A 21 18.90 9.65 6.76
N LYS A 22 20.07 9.15 7.18
CA LYS A 22 20.85 8.17 6.43
C LYS A 22 20.14 6.86 6.07
N LEU A 23 19.03 6.53 6.71
CA LEU A 23 18.25 5.32 6.39
C LEU A 23 17.51 5.44 5.04
N ILE A 24 17.23 6.67 4.62
CA ILE A 24 16.62 6.99 3.32
C ILE A 24 17.65 7.64 2.38
N ASP A 25 18.95 7.53 2.68
CA ASP A 25 19.99 7.96 1.74
C ASP A 25 19.84 7.19 0.42
N HIS A 26 20.00 7.94 -0.67
CA HIS A 26 19.84 7.44 -2.04
C HIS A 26 18.44 6.90 -2.36
N ALA A 27 17.44 7.10 -1.49
CA ALA A 27 16.07 6.80 -1.82
C ALA A 27 15.56 7.72 -2.96
N SER A 28 14.57 7.23 -3.70
CA SER A 28 13.88 7.96 -4.76
C SER A 28 13.29 9.25 -4.21
N PHE A 29 13.30 10.30 -5.04
CA PHE A 29 12.74 11.60 -4.68
C PHE A 29 11.31 11.45 -4.14
N GLY A 30 11.05 12.14 -3.03
CA GLY A 30 9.77 12.09 -2.34
C GLY A 30 9.58 10.93 -1.38
N THR A 31 10.49 9.96 -1.31
CA THR A 31 10.43 8.90 -0.29
C THR A 31 10.48 9.52 1.11
N ILE A 32 9.56 9.12 1.97
CA ILE A 32 9.57 9.49 3.40
C ILE A 32 9.95 8.29 4.26
N GLY A 33 10.50 8.55 5.45
CA GLY A 33 10.99 7.52 6.36
C GLY A 33 10.27 7.57 7.71
N GLY A 34 9.84 6.41 8.19
CA GLY A 34 9.20 6.22 9.49
C GLY A 34 9.95 5.21 10.35
N CYS A 35 9.71 5.24 11.67
CA CYS A 35 10.29 4.28 12.60
C CYS A 35 9.23 3.76 13.57
N SER A 36 9.24 2.44 13.80
CA SER A 36 8.40 1.82 14.83
C SER A 36 9.16 0.69 15.54
N LYS A 37 8.74 0.36 16.77
CA LYS A 37 9.43 -0.66 17.60
C LYS A 37 9.51 -2.03 16.91
N ASN A 38 8.51 -2.38 16.14
CA ASN A 38 8.38 -3.67 15.46
C ASN A 38 8.62 -3.59 13.94
N GLY A 39 8.79 -2.39 13.38
CA GLY A 39 8.94 -2.17 11.93
C GLY A 39 7.62 -2.19 11.16
N TRP A 40 6.48 -2.25 11.86
CA TRP A 40 5.15 -2.21 11.27
C TRP A 40 4.59 -0.80 11.29
N ILE A 41 3.59 -0.55 10.45
CA ILE A 41 2.88 0.72 10.43
C ILE A 41 2.08 0.92 11.72
N THR A 42 2.17 2.11 12.30
CA THR A 42 1.37 2.56 13.43
C THR A 42 0.32 3.55 12.95
N THR A 43 -0.66 3.86 13.80
CA THR A 43 -1.67 4.88 13.50
C THR A 43 -1.06 6.23 13.12
N ASP A 44 -0.04 6.68 13.84
CA ASP A 44 0.62 7.97 13.57
C ASP A 44 1.38 7.96 12.23
N LEU A 45 2.13 6.89 11.96
CA LEU A 45 2.82 6.71 10.68
C LEU A 45 1.82 6.61 9.52
N PHE A 46 0.66 6.01 9.76
CA PHE A 46 -0.39 5.93 8.75
C PHE A 46 -0.98 7.31 8.45
N ILE A 47 -1.24 8.16 9.45
CA ILE A 47 -1.66 9.54 9.22
C ILE A 47 -0.61 10.31 8.43
N GLU A 48 0.68 10.17 8.79
CA GLU A 48 1.78 10.80 8.05
C GLU A 48 1.81 10.34 6.59
N TYR A 49 1.64 9.04 6.35
CA TYR A 49 1.53 8.50 5.00
C TYR A 49 0.31 9.04 4.25
N ILE A 50 -0.83 9.23 4.90
CA ILE A 50 -2.04 9.77 4.26
C ILE A 50 -1.85 11.22 3.86
N LYS A 51 -1.22 12.05 4.70
CA LYS A 51 -0.84 13.43 4.34
C LYS A 51 0.09 13.45 3.13
N HIS A 52 1.07 12.55 3.12
CA HIS A 52 1.97 12.36 1.99
C HIS A 52 1.23 11.90 0.73
N PHE A 53 0.32 10.94 0.85
CA PHE A 53 -0.54 10.48 -0.23
C PHE A 53 -1.36 11.63 -0.83
N THR A 54 -2.08 12.41 -0.01
CA THR A 54 -2.85 13.59 -0.42
C THR A 54 -1.99 14.57 -1.22
N LYS A 55 -0.77 14.86 -0.74
CA LYS A 55 0.16 15.76 -1.42
C LYS A 55 0.51 15.27 -2.83
N TYR A 56 0.84 13.99 -3.00
CA TYR A 56 1.29 13.45 -4.28
C TYR A 56 0.15 13.12 -5.25
N THR A 57 -1.05 12.82 -4.74
CA THR A 57 -2.24 12.66 -5.60
C THR A 57 -2.92 13.98 -5.91
N ARG A 58 -2.55 15.06 -5.22
CA ARG A 58 -3.20 16.38 -5.28
C ARG A 58 -4.70 16.26 -5.02
N ALA A 59 -5.06 15.42 -4.04
CA ALA A 59 -6.44 15.29 -3.63
C ALA A 59 -6.95 16.60 -3.02
N SER A 60 -8.14 17.01 -3.43
CA SER A 60 -8.85 18.19 -2.89
C SER A 60 -10.35 17.97 -3.00
N ILE A 61 -11.15 18.87 -2.43
CA ILE A 61 -12.62 18.81 -2.52
C ILE A 61 -13.10 18.84 -3.98
N GLU A 62 -12.40 19.58 -4.83
CA GLU A 62 -12.63 19.69 -6.28
C GLU A 62 -12.06 18.50 -7.05
N ASN A 63 -10.96 17.90 -6.57
CA ASN A 63 -10.31 16.74 -7.17
C ASN A 63 -10.31 15.54 -6.22
N LYS A 64 -11.48 14.89 -6.10
CA LYS A 64 -11.64 13.77 -5.16
C LYS A 64 -10.85 12.54 -5.60
N ILE A 65 -10.16 11.91 -4.64
CA ILE A 65 -9.39 10.69 -4.87
C ILE A 65 -9.94 9.54 -4.04
N LEU A 66 -10.21 8.42 -4.70
CA LEU A 66 -10.59 7.18 -4.05
C LEU A 66 -9.35 6.42 -3.56
N LEU A 67 -9.24 6.22 -2.26
CA LEU A 67 -8.22 5.40 -1.61
C LEU A 67 -8.81 4.04 -1.22
N ILE A 68 -8.27 2.97 -1.79
CA ILE A 68 -8.66 1.58 -1.52
C ILE A 68 -7.52 0.85 -0.82
N TYR A 69 -7.78 0.22 0.33
CA TYR A 69 -6.78 -0.51 1.10
C TYR A 69 -7.41 -1.59 1.99
N ASP A 70 -6.59 -2.45 2.59
CA ASP A 70 -7.11 -3.51 3.47
C ASP A 70 -7.64 -2.94 4.80
N GLY A 71 -8.67 -3.58 5.36
CA GLY A 71 -9.34 -3.14 6.58
C GLY A 71 -8.59 -3.40 7.88
N HIS A 72 -7.26 -3.49 7.88
CA HIS A 72 -6.47 -3.80 9.08
C HIS A 72 -6.75 -2.81 10.24
N LYS A 73 -6.61 -3.23 11.51
CA LYS A 73 -7.09 -2.43 12.67
C LYS A 73 -6.47 -1.03 12.80
N ALA A 74 -5.26 -0.83 12.29
CA ALA A 74 -4.59 0.48 12.26
C ALA A 74 -5.27 1.50 11.31
N HIS A 75 -6.17 1.01 10.45
CA HIS A 75 -6.74 1.74 9.34
C HIS A 75 -8.17 2.22 9.55
N THR A 76 -8.88 1.63 10.52
CA THR A 76 -10.34 1.70 10.61
C THR A 76 -10.85 2.41 11.87
N LYS A 77 -9.98 2.73 12.84
CA LYS A 77 -10.37 3.34 14.12
C LYS A 77 -9.61 4.64 14.41
N ASN A 78 -9.69 5.62 13.51
CA ASN A 78 -9.10 6.94 13.74
C ASN A 78 -10.01 8.04 13.17
N ILE A 79 -10.66 8.78 14.06
CA ILE A 79 -11.58 9.87 13.68
C ILE A 79 -10.83 11.01 12.99
N ASN A 80 -9.65 11.39 13.51
CA ASN A 80 -8.82 12.46 12.94
C ASN A 80 -8.41 12.14 11.49
N LEU A 81 -8.19 10.86 11.18
CA LEU A 81 -7.91 10.43 9.81
C LEU A 81 -9.14 10.61 8.90
N LEU A 82 -10.33 10.25 9.37
CA LEU A 82 -11.57 10.39 8.61
C LEU A 82 -11.91 11.85 8.36
N ASP A 83 -11.71 12.71 9.35
CA ASP A 83 -11.93 14.15 9.21
C ASP A 83 -10.92 14.76 8.23
N PHE A 84 -9.63 14.45 8.39
CA PHE A 84 -8.60 14.85 7.42
C PHE A 84 -8.92 14.38 6.00
N ALA A 85 -9.37 13.12 5.84
CA ALA A 85 -9.74 12.57 4.56
C ALA A 85 -10.91 13.34 3.92
N LYS A 86 -11.97 13.61 4.68
CA LYS A 86 -13.12 14.39 4.22
C LYS A 86 -12.72 15.80 3.79
N GLU A 87 -11.95 16.50 4.62
CA GLU A 87 -11.49 17.87 4.37
C GLU A 87 -10.56 17.99 3.15
N ASN A 88 -9.87 16.91 2.78
CA ASN A 88 -8.91 16.88 1.66
C ASN A 88 -9.42 16.09 0.44
N GLY A 89 -10.71 15.79 0.37
CA GLY A 89 -11.31 15.11 -0.78
C GLY A 89 -10.87 13.65 -0.98
N LEU A 90 -10.40 12.98 0.07
CA LEU A 90 -10.14 11.56 0.05
C LEU A 90 -11.42 10.78 0.39
N VAL A 91 -11.83 9.91 -0.53
CA VAL A 91 -12.88 8.92 -0.29
C VAL A 91 -12.20 7.61 0.07
N ILE A 92 -12.51 7.06 1.23
CA ILE A 92 -11.87 5.84 1.75
C ILE A 92 -12.82 4.65 1.58
N ILE A 93 -12.31 3.58 0.95
CA ILE A 93 -12.95 2.27 0.91
C ILE A 93 -11.98 1.22 1.43
N THR A 94 -12.44 0.41 2.39
CA THR A 94 -11.69 -0.75 2.86
C THR A 94 -12.15 -2.01 2.14
N LEU A 95 -11.19 -2.86 1.76
CA LEU A 95 -11.49 -4.16 1.19
C LEU A 95 -12.10 -5.08 2.25
N PRO A 96 -13.11 -5.91 1.90
CA PRO A 96 -13.65 -6.91 2.82
C PRO A 96 -12.55 -7.85 3.33
N PRO A 97 -12.69 -8.40 4.55
CA PRO A 97 -11.74 -9.37 5.08
C PRO A 97 -11.47 -10.51 4.10
N HIS A 98 -10.23 -11.01 4.09
CA HIS A 98 -9.80 -12.15 3.25
C HIS A 98 -9.91 -11.97 1.73
N THR A 99 -10.18 -10.76 1.24
CA THR A 99 -10.27 -10.48 -0.22
C THR A 99 -9.00 -9.89 -0.82
N SER A 100 -7.97 -9.58 -0.02
CA SER A 100 -6.75 -8.88 -0.50
C SER A 100 -6.06 -9.62 -1.66
N LEU A 101 -6.02 -10.96 -1.64
CA LEU A 101 -5.41 -11.74 -2.73
C LEU A 101 -6.12 -11.57 -4.08
N LYS A 102 -7.40 -11.15 -4.07
CA LYS A 102 -8.25 -11.04 -5.25
C LYS A 102 -8.46 -9.57 -5.65
N LEU A 103 -8.86 -8.74 -4.70
CA LEU A 103 -9.26 -7.35 -4.94
C LEU A 103 -8.12 -6.34 -4.81
N GLN A 104 -7.00 -6.66 -4.17
CA GLN A 104 -5.94 -5.68 -3.95
C GLN A 104 -4.99 -5.59 -5.16
N PRO A 105 -5.00 -4.49 -5.94
CA PRO A 105 -4.23 -4.40 -7.18
C PRO A 105 -2.72 -4.60 -6.97
N LEU A 106 -2.20 -4.08 -5.84
CA LEU A 106 -0.79 -4.20 -5.47
C LEU A 106 -0.38 -5.66 -5.22
N GLY A 107 -1.27 -6.44 -4.59
CA GLY A 107 -1.07 -7.87 -4.35
C GLY A 107 -1.06 -8.69 -5.62
N ARG A 108 -1.92 -8.34 -6.58
CA ARG A 108 -2.09 -9.07 -7.85
C ARG A 108 -0.91 -8.90 -8.82
N SER A 109 -0.32 -7.71 -8.86
CA SER A 109 0.58 -7.32 -9.96
C SER A 109 1.93 -6.77 -9.53
N PHE A 110 2.01 -6.05 -8.41
CA PHE A 110 3.17 -5.21 -8.10
C PHE A 110 4.18 -5.87 -7.16
N PHE A 111 3.73 -6.53 -6.09
CA PHE A 111 4.66 -7.02 -5.06
C PHE A 111 5.60 -8.13 -5.55
N LYS A 112 5.13 -9.02 -6.44
CA LYS A 112 5.97 -10.09 -6.99
C LYS A 112 7.14 -9.54 -7.83
N PRO A 113 6.91 -8.68 -8.85
CA PRO A 113 7.99 -8.01 -9.57
C PRO A 113 8.93 -7.21 -8.66
N LEU A 114 8.37 -6.42 -7.73
CA LEU A 114 9.18 -5.62 -6.80
C LEU A 114 10.15 -6.50 -6.00
N LYS A 115 9.67 -7.61 -5.43
CA LYS A 115 10.50 -8.53 -4.64
C LYS A 115 11.58 -9.18 -5.50
N THR A 116 11.24 -9.60 -6.72
CA THR A 116 12.20 -10.18 -7.66
C THR A 116 13.32 -9.20 -7.98
N ILE A 117 12.98 -7.97 -8.38
CA ILE A 117 13.96 -6.95 -8.75
C ILE A 117 14.80 -6.57 -7.53
N TYR A 118 14.18 -6.39 -6.36
CA TYR A 118 14.90 -6.08 -5.12
C TYR A 118 15.93 -7.16 -4.76
N ASN A 119 15.58 -8.43 -4.90
CA ASN A 119 16.50 -9.54 -4.66
C ASN A 119 17.67 -9.54 -5.66
N ILE A 120 17.41 -9.22 -6.93
CA ILE A 120 18.45 -9.07 -7.95
C ILE A 120 19.40 -7.93 -7.58
N GLU A 121 18.88 -6.76 -7.21
CA GLU A 121 19.70 -5.60 -6.79
C GLU A 121 20.57 -5.91 -5.56
N CYS A 122 20.02 -6.66 -4.59
CA CYS A 122 20.77 -7.11 -3.43
C CYS A 122 21.85 -8.13 -3.83
N GLY A 123 21.52 -9.10 -4.67
CA GLY A 123 22.45 -10.13 -5.14
C GLY A 123 23.61 -9.56 -5.96
N SER A 124 23.32 -8.65 -6.89
CA SER A 124 24.36 -7.96 -7.67
C SER A 124 25.30 -7.17 -6.77
N TRP A 125 24.75 -6.43 -5.80
CA TRP A 125 25.57 -5.66 -4.87
C TRP A 125 26.51 -6.54 -4.03
N LEU A 126 26.04 -7.72 -3.60
CA LEU A 126 26.85 -8.68 -2.83
C LEU A 126 27.94 -9.33 -3.68
N ARG A 127 27.66 -9.64 -4.96
CA ARG A 127 28.68 -10.17 -5.90
C ARG A 127 29.78 -9.17 -6.20
N GLU A 128 29.42 -7.90 -6.38
CA GLU A 128 30.38 -6.81 -6.62
C GLU A 128 31.24 -6.49 -5.38
N ARG A 129 30.80 -6.89 -4.18
CA ARG A 129 31.46 -6.57 -2.90
C ARG A 129 31.60 -7.81 -2.03
N PRO A 130 32.48 -8.76 -2.41
CA PRO A 130 32.71 -9.97 -1.62
C PRO A 130 33.06 -9.64 -0.17
N GLY A 131 32.53 -10.43 0.77
CA GLY A 131 32.78 -10.28 2.21
C GLY A 131 32.01 -9.14 2.90
N ARG A 132 31.28 -8.28 2.17
CA ARG A 132 30.44 -7.23 2.76
C ARG A 132 29.01 -7.71 2.99
N LYS A 133 28.36 -7.13 4.00
CA LYS A 133 26.93 -7.34 4.31
C LYS A 133 26.14 -6.08 3.98
N ILE A 134 24.89 -6.25 3.54
CA ILE A 134 23.98 -5.13 3.33
C ILE A 134 23.53 -4.60 4.69
N THR A 135 23.72 -3.31 4.92
CA THR A 135 23.29 -2.63 6.15
C THR A 135 21.96 -1.90 5.95
N THR A 136 21.30 -1.51 7.05
CA THR A 136 20.03 -0.78 7.01
C THR A 136 20.12 0.55 6.24
N ASP A 137 21.28 1.21 6.31
CA ASP A 137 21.52 2.49 5.65
C ASP A 137 21.56 2.36 4.12
N GLN A 138 21.81 1.15 3.60
CA GLN A 138 21.84 0.88 2.16
C GLN A 138 20.47 0.45 1.60
N LEU A 139 19.49 0.21 2.47
CA LEU A 139 18.18 -0.28 2.04
C LEU A 139 17.42 0.77 1.23
N GLY A 140 17.53 2.05 1.58
CA GLY A 140 16.91 3.17 0.85
C GLY A 140 17.20 3.11 -0.64
N GLY A 141 18.48 3.24 -1.01
CA GLY A 141 18.90 3.18 -2.41
C GLY A 141 18.55 1.87 -3.13
N LYS A 142 18.67 0.71 -2.48
CA LYS A 142 18.34 -0.58 -3.12
C LYS A 142 16.84 -0.72 -3.36
N PHE A 143 16.03 -0.37 -2.37
CA PHE A 143 14.59 -0.41 -2.48
C PHE A 143 14.11 0.55 -3.56
N SER A 144 14.64 1.77 -3.62
CA SER A 144 14.23 2.75 -4.63
C SER A 144 14.60 2.34 -6.05
N LYS A 145 15.75 1.71 -6.27
CA LYS A 145 16.07 1.12 -7.58
C LYS A 145 15.05 0.06 -8.00
N ALA A 146 14.69 -0.83 -7.07
CA ALA A 146 13.70 -1.86 -7.34
C ALA A 146 12.31 -1.30 -7.55
N TYR A 147 11.91 -0.33 -6.73
CA TYR A 147 10.63 0.37 -6.80
C TYR A 147 10.46 1.06 -8.15
N ASN A 148 11.44 1.86 -8.58
CA ASN A 148 11.38 2.59 -9.85
C ASN A 148 11.31 1.66 -11.06
N LYS A 149 11.96 0.50 -11.01
CA LYS A 149 11.87 -0.52 -12.07
C LYS A 149 10.53 -1.27 -12.05
N ALA A 150 9.97 -1.54 -10.87
CA ALA A 150 8.71 -2.28 -10.71
C ALA A 150 7.47 -1.40 -10.93
N ALA A 151 7.58 -0.09 -10.71
CA ALA A 151 6.49 0.88 -10.82
C ALA A 151 6.22 1.24 -12.28
N SER A 152 5.85 0.25 -13.09
CA SER A 152 5.50 0.45 -14.50
C SER A 152 4.01 0.65 -14.70
N VAL A 153 3.66 1.37 -15.77
CA VAL A 153 2.26 1.58 -16.20
C VAL A 153 1.56 0.25 -16.44
N GLU A 154 2.24 -0.69 -17.11
CA GLU A 154 1.71 -2.01 -17.41
C GLU A 154 1.32 -2.79 -16.14
N ILE A 155 2.19 -2.79 -15.12
CA ILE A 155 1.93 -3.47 -13.85
C ILE A 155 0.70 -2.87 -13.16
N ALA A 156 0.62 -1.54 -13.10
CA ALA A 156 -0.53 -0.87 -12.49
C ALA A 156 -1.84 -1.19 -13.24
N CYS A 157 -1.88 -0.98 -14.55
CA CYS A 157 -3.08 -1.25 -15.36
C CYS A 157 -3.52 -2.71 -15.26
N SER A 158 -2.57 -3.65 -15.31
CA SER A 158 -2.85 -5.08 -15.12
C SER A 158 -3.40 -5.38 -13.72
N GLY A 159 -2.84 -4.75 -12.67
CA GLY A 159 -3.33 -4.87 -11.30
C GLY A 159 -4.79 -4.47 -11.14
N PHE A 160 -5.18 -3.32 -11.69
CA PHE A 160 -6.57 -2.82 -11.61
C PHE A 160 -7.55 -3.64 -12.46
N ARG A 161 -7.12 -4.09 -13.64
CA ARG A 161 -7.93 -4.94 -14.52
C ARG A 161 -8.20 -6.29 -13.88
N THR A 162 -7.17 -6.92 -13.32
CA THR A 162 -7.28 -8.27 -12.72
C THR A 162 -7.95 -8.28 -11.35
N SER A 163 -8.11 -7.11 -10.71
CA SER A 163 -8.88 -6.96 -9.48
C SER A 163 -10.34 -6.55 -9.73
N GLY A 164 -10.73 -6.29 -10.98
CA GLY A 164 -12.06 -5.82 -11.35
C GLY A 164 -12.44 -4.45 -10.78
N ILE A 165 -11.44 -3.66 -10.33
CA ILE A 165 -11.66 -2.28 -9.88
C ILE A 165 -11.77 -1.37 -11.10
N TYR A 166 -10.91 -1.60 -12.12
CA TYR A 166 -10.97 -0.83 -13.36
C TYR A 166 -10.50 -1.67 -14.57
N PRO A 167 -11.36 -1.88 -15.60
CA PRO A 167 -12.78 -1.54 -15.62
C PRO A 167 -13.54 -2.24 -14.49
N PHE A 168 -14.59 -1.60 -13.99
CA PHE A 168 -15.37 -2.14 -12.88
C PHE A 168 -16.06 -3.43 -13.31
N CYS A 169 -15.77 -4.53 -12.60
CA CYS A 169 -16.33 -5.85 -12.87
C CYS A 169 -16.75 -6.49 -11.54
N PRO A 170 -18.03 -6.41 -11.15
CA PRO A 170 -18.50 -6.96 -9.89
C PRO A 170 -18.36 -8.49 -9.83
N ASN A 171 -18.41 -9.16 -10.97
CA ASN A 171 -18.35 -10.62 -11.10
C ASN A 171 -16.90 -11.13 -11.31
N ILE A 172 -15.88 -10.29 -11.06
CA ILE A 172 -14.47 -10.70 -11.20
C ILE A 172 -14.09 -11.80 -10.21
N ILE A 173 -14.78 -11.86 -9.08
CA ILE A 173 -14.72 -12.95 -8.12
C ILE A 173 -15.99 -13.79 -8.35
N PRO A 174 -15.87 -15.08 -8.70
CA PRO A 174 -17.02 -15.96 -8.82
C PRO A 174 -17.77 -16.09 -7.49
N ASP A 175 -19.09 -16.32 -7.51
CA ASP A 175 -19.87 -16.50 -6.27
C ASP A 175 -19.38 -17.68 -5.41
N THR A 176 -18.80 -18.71 -6.05
CA THR A 176 -18.18 -19.87 -5.37
C THR A 176 -17.04 -19.48 -4.44
N ASP A 177 -16.38 -18.37 -4.74
CA ASP A 177 -15.17 -17.90 -4.09
C ASP A 177 -15.46 -17.02 -2.86
N PHE A 178 -16.73 -16.68 -2.60
CA PHE A 178 -17.20 -15.97 -1.41
C PHE A 178 -17.57 -16.93 -0.25
N ASN A 179 -17.53 -18.25 -0.48
CA ASN A 179 -18.06 -19.27 0.45
C ASN A 179 -17.07 -19.82 1.50
N GLU A 180 -15.93 -19.17 1.75
CA GLU A 180 -14.97 -19.62 2.78
C GLU A 180 -15.09 -18.90 4.14
N ASP A 181 -16.25 -18.34 4.50
CA ASP A 181 -16.46 -17.97 5.89
C ASP A 181 -17.91 -18.09 6.37
N LYS A 182 -18.34 -19.33 6.67
CA LYS A 182 -19.58 -19.63 7.41
C LYS A 182 -19.63 -19.00 8.82
N ARG A 183 -18.61 -18.27 9.29
CA ARG A 183 -18.59 -17.62 10.61
C ARG A 183 -18.99 -16.15 10.60
N SER A 184 -19.05 -15.49 9.44
CA SER A 184 -19.31 -14.04 9.36
C SER A 184 -20.77 -13.66 9.11
N ASN A 185 -21.63 -14.61 8.74
CA ASN A 185 -23.05 -14.36 8.40
C ASN A 185 -23.98 -14.11 9.60
N VAL A 186 -23.47 -14.10 10.84
CA VAL A 186 -24.32 -13.88 12.04
C VAL A 186 -24.62 -12.39 12.29
N ILE A 187 -23.84 -11.45 11.75
CA ILE A 187 -23.94 -10.03 12.12
C ILE A 187 -24.78 -9.21 11.13
N LEU A 188 -24.82 -9.56 9.84
CA LEU A 188 -25.56 -8.78 8.83
C LEU A 188 -27.08 -9.05 8.82
N HIS A 189 -27.55 -10.20 9.33
CA HIS A 189 -28.98 -10.52 9.37
C HIS A 189 -29.75 -9.87 10.54
N LYS A 190 -29.07 -9.20 11.47
CA LYS A 190 -29.71 -8.52 12.62
C LYS A 190 -29.97 -7.03 12.42
N LEU A 191 -29.53 -6.42 11.33
CA LEU A 191 -29.73 -4.99 11.08
C LEU A 191 -30.92 -4.67 10.16
N ASN A 192 -31.58 -5.68 9.57
CA ASN A 192 -32.76 -5.49 8.70
C ASN A 192 -34.09 -5.87 9.37
N LYS A 193 -34.17 -5.86 10.71
CA LYS A 193 -35.42 -6.08 11.46
C LYS A 193 -35.58 -5.12 12.63
N ILE A 194 -35.53 -3.82 12.34
CA ILE A 194 -36.11 -2.80 13.20
C ILE A 194 -36.94 -1.89 12.28
N GLU A 195 -38.16 -2.35 11.99
CA GLU A 195 -39.33 -1.49 11.85
C GLU A 195 -40.08 -1.52 13.18
#